data_AF-A0A1F5RJ80-F1
#
_entry.id   AF-A0A1F5RJ80-F1
#
_cell.length_a   1.000
_cell.length_b   1.000
_cell.length_c   1.000
_cell.angle_alpha   90.00
_cell.angle_beta   90.00
_cell.angle_gamma   90.00
#
_symmetry.space_group_name_H-M   'P 1'
#
loop_
_entity.id
_entity.type
_entity.pdbx_description
1 polymer ?
#
loop_
_entity_poly.entity_id
_entity_poly.type
_entity_poly.pdbx_seq_one_letter_code
_entity_poly.pdbx_strand_id
1 'polypeptide(L)'
;MRRLSMLAGLLLIAFLAPPAYSTPFDLIYTDQMNVALCSNGCGITLAGSDFALIVNKGTTDITGAQMYGTVLTATSSSPEVGLFPFVNNPGGLDPTPIHPNEAVGSVSSGPPDNTLLLSRVLPGESFRNSSPAQFLAFTVRRTGTNTFTGDVVFDVTTTLGADVATFQMVAHVSLGDFAISFPHVARVSSVPLVTPAQVTSWGRIKTLYR
;
A
#
# COMPACT_ATOMS: atom_id res chain seq x y z
N MET A 1 -14.72 -0.55 -67.01
CA MET A 1 -13.62 -1.09 -66.18
C MET A 1 -13.88 -0.63 -64.74
N ARG A 2 -14.63 -1.35 -63.90
CA ARG A 2 -14.14 -2.27 -62.83
C ARG A 2 -12.79 -1.89 -62.23
N ARG A 3 -12.77 -1.43 -60.96
CA ARG A 3 -11.98 -1.88 -59.77
C ARG A 3 -12.54 -1.10 -58.55
N LEU A 4 -13.33 -1.65 -57.61
CA LEU A 4 -13.03 -2.57 -56.49
C LEU A 4 -11.93 -2.10 -55.51
N SER A 5 -12.38 -1.94 -54.25
CA SER A 5 -11.67 -2.14 -52.96
C SER A 5 -10.77 -0.97 -52.49
N MET A 6 -10.71 -0.58 -51.21
CA MET A 6 -10.87 -1.33 -49.96
C MET A 6 -11.44 -0.42 -48.84
N LEU A 7 -12.45 -0.91 -48.11
CA LEU A 7 -12.70 -0.51 -46.73
C LEU A 7 -11.51 -0.98 -45.87
N ALA A 8 -10.78 -0.06 -45.27
CA ALA A 8 -9.92 -0.36 -44.13
C ALA A 8 -10.67 0.08 -42.86
N GLY A 9 -11.53 -0.80 -42.35
CA GLY A 9 -12.08 -0.66 -41.01
C GLY A 9 -10.99 -0.95 -39.99
N LEU A 10 -10.38 0.10 -39.41
CA LEU A 10 -9.54 -0.04 -38.23
C LEU A 10 -10.43 -0.49 -37.06
N LEU A 11 -10.41 -1.79 -36.75
CA LEU A 11 -10.91 -2.30 -35.48
C LEU A 11 -9.89 -1.90 -34.41
N LEU A 12 -10.06 -0.73 -33.81
CA LEU A 12 -9.31 -0.33 -32.62
C LEU A 12 -9.84 -1.19 -31.46
N ILE A 13 -9.16 -2.31 -31.19
CA ILE A 13 -9.36 -3.07 -29.96
C ILE A 13 -8.88 -2.16 -28.83
N ALA A 14 -9.80 -1.40 -28.25
CA ALA A 14 -9.57 -0.77 -26.97
C ALA A 14 -9.25 -1.91 -26.00
N PHE A 15 -7.98 -2.00 -25.58
CA PHE A 15 -7.60 -2.72 -24.38
C PHE A 15 -8.31 -2.04 -23.21
N LEU A 16 -9.59 -2.39 -23.03
CA LEU A 16 -10.31 -2.11 -21.80
C LEU A 16 -9.58 -2.94 -20.74
N ALA A 17 -8.71 -2.29 -19.99
CA ALA A 17 -8.21 -2.86 -18.75
C ALA A 17 -9.43 -3.40 -17.99
N PRO A 18 -9.39 -4.66 -17.49
CA PRO A 18 -10.51 -5.20 -16.74
C PRO A 18 -10.87 -4.20 -15.64
N PRO A 19 -12.18 -3.97 -15.38
CA PRO A 19 -12.59 -3.05 -14.34
C PRO A 19 -11.92 -3.50 -13.04
N ALA A 20 -11.13 -2.61 -12.44
CA ALA A 20 -10.61 -2.86 -11.11
C ALA A 20 -11.83 -3.05 -10.19
N TYR A 21 -11.94 -4.22 -9.56
CA TYR A 21 -13.04 -4.48 -8.64
C TYR A 21 -12.78 -3.71 -7.34
N SER A 22 -13.84 -3.10 -6.80
CA SER A 22 -13.76 -2.53 -5.44
C SER A 22 -13.40 -3.65 -4.48
N THR A 23 -12.40 -3.37 -3.66
CA THR A 23 -11.85 -4.28 -2.66
C THR A 23 -11.77 -3.49 -1.36
N PRO A 24 -12.89 -3.17 -0.67
CA PRO A 24 -12.85 -2.33 0.52
C PRO A 24 -11.97 -2.96 1.60
N PHE A 25 -11.04 -2.18 2.14
CA PHE A 25 -10.10 -2.63 3.16
C PHE A 25 -9.85 -1.54 4.20
N ASP A 26 -9.47 -1.96 5.40
CA ASP A 26 -8.81 -1.06 6.34
C ASP A 26 -7.33 -1.43 6.43
N LEU A 27 -6.48 -0.43 6.69
CA LEU A 27 -5.11 -0.63 7.13
C LEU A 27 -5.01 -0.27 8.60
N ILE A 28 -4.50 -1.20 9.40
CA ILE A 28 -3.98 -0.92 10.73
C ILE A 28 -2.47 -0.76 10.57
N TYR A 29 -1.89 0.38 10.89
CA TYR A 29 -0.49 0.68 10.53
C TYR A 29 0.23 1.42 11.66
N THR A 30 1.56 1.35 11.63
CA THR A 30 2.42 2.14 12.52
C THR A 30 2.49 3.58 12.01
N ASP A 31 1.77 4.50 12.63
CA ASP A 31 1.75 5.93 12.27
C ASP A 31 2.87 6.72 12.94
N GLN A 32 3.59 6.11 13.89
CA GLN A 32 4.84 6.64 14.42
C GLN A 32 5.93 5.57 14.39
N MET A 33 7.15 5.98 14.08
CA MET A 33 8.34 5.14 14.21
C MET A 33 9.53 5.94 14.75
N ASN A 34 10.30 5.33 15.64
CA ASN A 34 11.64 5.81 15.95
C ASN A 34 12.62 5.03 15.10
N VAL A 35 13.51 5.73 14.39
CA VAL A 35 14.50 5.10 13.52
C VAL A 35 15.88 5.68 13.78
N ALA A 36 16.86 4.81 14.02
CA ALA A 36 18.27 5.15 14.09
C ALA A 36 18.94 4.70 12.78
N LEU A 37 19.44 5.67 12.02
CA LEU A 37 20.15 5.45 10.77
C LEU A 37 21.59 5.91 10.93
N CYS A 38 22.53 5.01 10.65
CA CYS A 38 23.95 5.26 10.74
C CYS A 38 24.45 6.35 9.77
N SER A 39 25.60 6.92 10.12
CA SER A 39 26.14 8.17 9.56
C SER A 39 26.81 8.03 8.18
N ASN A 40 26.87 6.82 7.61
CA ASN A 40 27.47 6.54 6.30
C ASN A 40 26.43 6.29 5.18
N GLY A 41 25.18 6.70 5.40
CA GLY A 41 24.13 6.64 4.36
C GLY A 41 23.39 5.31 4.30
N CYS A 42 23.33 4.59 5.40
CA CYS A 42 22.64 3.32 5.46
C CYS A 42 21.11 3.46 5.52
N GLY A 43 20.43 2.35 5.21
CA GLY A 43 18.99 2.19 5.32
C GLY A 43 18.63 0.94 6.11
N ILE A 44 17.39 0.90 6.54
CA ILE A 44 16.77 -0.26 7.19
C ILE A 44 15.67 -0.74 6.26
N THR A 45 15.76 -1.99 5.84
CA THR A 45 14.63 -2.71 5.26
C THR A 45 13.98 -3.51 6.37
N LEU A 46 12.68 -3.28 6.59
CA LEU A 46 11.90 -4.04 7.54
C LEU A 46 11.89 -5.51 7.12
N ALA A 47 12.28 -6.42 8.02
CA ALA A 47 12.36 -7.85 7.73
C ALA A 47 11.60 -8.65 8.80
N GLY A 48 10.83 -9.65 8.34
CA GLY A 48 10.19 -10.65 9.22
C GLY A 48 8.89 -10.21 9.89
N SER A 49 8.53 -8.93 9.84
CA SER A 49 7.31 -8.38 10.44
C SER A 49 6.73 -7.27 9.58
N ASP A 50 5.41 -7.17 9.46
CA ASP A 50 4.78 -6.10 8.67
C ASP A 50 4.76 -4.78 9.43
N PHE A 51 4.75 -3.65 8.70
CA PHE A 51 4.47 -2.34 9.32
C PHE A 51 2.97 -2.06 9.44
N ALA A 52 2.14 -2.91 8.83
CA ALA A 52 0.69 -2.77 8.82
C ALA A 52 -0.01 -4.12 8.65
N LEU A 53 -1.26 -4.20 9.13
CA LEU A 53 -2.20 -5.28 8.88
C LEU A 53 -3.23 -4.81 7.85
N ILE A 54 -3.62 -5.71 6.94
CA ILE A 54 -4.77 -5.49 6.07
C ILE A 54 -5.98 -6.15 6.70
N VAL A 55 -7.08 -5.40 6.78
CA VAL A 55 -8.39 -5.93 7.17
C VAL A 55 -9.30 -5.91 5.96
N ASN A 56 -9.81 -7.07 5.54
CA ASN A 56 -10.80 -7.12 4.46
C ASN A 56 -12.15 -6.62 4.98
N LYS A 57 -12.65 -5.51 4.43
CA LYS A 57 -13.98 -4.94 4.76
C LYS A 57 -15.01 -5.18 3.67
N GLY A 58 -14.63 -5.87 2.59
CA GLY A 58 -15.52 -6.31 1.52
C GLY A 58 -16.35 -7.53 1.90
N THR A 59 -17.21 -7.95 0.98
CA THR A 59 -18.05 -9.16 1.12
C THR A 59 -17.46 -10.40 0.46
N THR A 60 -16.31 -10.26 -0.20
CA THR A 60 -15.59 -11.33 -0.89
C THR A 60 -14.14 -11.37 -0.44
N ASP A 61 -13.46 -12.49 -0.65
CA ASP A 61 -12.05 -12.64 -0.32
C ASP A 61 -11.14 -11.65 -1.09
N ILE A 62 -10.08 -11.19 -0.44
CA ILE A 62 -8.92 -10.59 -1.13
C ILE A 62 -8.02 -11.73 -1.57
N THR A 63 -7.87 -11.90 -2.88
CA THR A 63 -7.03 -12.94 -3.47
C THR A 63 -5.55 -12.57 -3.47
N GLY A 64 -4.68 -13.57 -3.62
CA GLY A 64 -3.25 -13.35 -3.84
C GLY A 64 -2.98 -12.42 -5.02
N ALA A 65 -3.70 -12.57 -6.13
CA ALA A 65 -3.54 -11.69 -7.29
C ALA A 65 -3.85 -10.21 -6.98
N GLN A 66 -4.90 -9.93 -6.19
CA GLN A 66 -5.20 -8.58 -5.73
C GLN A 66 -4.13 -8.08 -4.76
N MET A 67 -3.76 -8.90 -3.78
CA MET A 67 -2.78 -8.58 -2.75
C MET A 67 -1.41 -8.24 -3.35
N TYR A 68 -0.86 -9.11 -4.22
CA TYR A 68 0.42 -8.88 -4.89
C TYR A 68 0.35 -7.83 -6.01
N GLY A 69 -0.87 -7.44 -6.43
CA GLY A 69 -1.10 -6.29 -7.30
C GLY A 69 -1.18 -4.96 -6.55
N THR A 70 -1.04 -4.95 -5.21
CA THR A 70 -1.11 -3.73 -4.41
C THR A 70 0.03 -2.78 -4.77
N VAL A 71 -0.30 -1.51 -4.95
CA VAL A 71 0.67 -0.45 -5.21
C VAL A 71 0.83 0.38 -3.94
N LEU A 72 2.06 0.55 -3.48
CA LEU A 72 2.39 1.46 -2.39
C LEU A 72 3.30 2.57 -2.88
N THR A 73 3.01 3.80 -2.48
CA THR A 73 3.85 4.96 -2.74
C THR A 73 3.98 5.78 -1.47
N ALA A 74 5.10 6.49 -1.33
CA ALA A 74 5.31 7.42 -0.24
C ALA A 74 6.01 8.69 -0.72
N THR A 75 5.62 9.83 -0.16
CA THR A 75 6.36 11.10 -0.26
C THR A 75 6.91 11.49 1.09
N SER A 76 7.98 12.27 1.12
CA SER A 76 8.65 12.68 2.35
C SER A 76 8.61 14.19 2.51
N SER A 77 8.36 14.66 3.73
CA SER A 77 8.47 16.08 4.08
C SER A 77 9.91 16.59 4.08
N SER A 78 10.90 15.69 4.03
CA SER A 78 12.32 16.01 4.00
C SER A 78 13.02 15.26 2.87
N PRO A 79 13.76 15.93 1.97
CA PRO A 79 14.51 15.26 0.90
C PRO A 79 15.68 14.41 1.45
N GLU A 80 15.98 14.55 2.74
CA GLU A 80 17.10 13.90 3.42
C GLU A 80 16.84 12.43 3.76
N VAL A 81 15.57 12.04 3.87
CA VAL A 81 15.13 10.69 4.27
C VAL A 81 13.97 10.25 3.39
N GLY A 82 14.07 9.04 2.83
CA GLY A 82 13.01 8.44 2.03
C GLY A 82 12.44 7.18 2.67
N LEU A 83 11.13 7.00 2.50
CA LEU A 83 10.39 5.77 2.77
C LEU A 83 10.02 5.12 1.44
N PHE A 84 10.31 3.84 1.30
CA PHE A 84 10.06 3.04 0.10
C PHE A 84 9.22 1.82 0.51
N PRO A 85 7.89 1.97 0.63
CA PRO A 85 7.00 0.85 0.94
C PRO A 85 6.88 -0.09 -0.26
N PHE A 86 6.74 -1.38 -0.01
CA PHE A 86 6.58 -2.39 -1.05
C PHE A 86 5.80 -3.60 -0.56
N VAL A 87 5.17 -4.30 -1.51
CA VAL A 87 4.62 -5.63 -1.25
C VAL A 87 5.75 -6.64 -1.32
N ASN A 88 5.98 -7.36 -0.23
CA ASN A 88 6.88 -8.50 -0.23
C ASN A 88 6.12 -9.76 -0.66
N ASN A 89 6.72 -10.57 -1.53
CA ASN A 89 6.19 -11.87 -1.92
C ASN A 89 7.21 -12.94 -1.50
N PRO A 90 7.04 -13.57 -0.32
CA PRO A 90 8.01 -14.52 0.20
C PRO A 90 8.06 -15.85 -0.56
N GLY A 91 7.18 -16.08 -1.56
CA GLY A 91 7.16 -17.30 -2.38
C GLY A 91 6.79 -18.55 -1.59
N GLY A 92 5.59 -19.11 -1.83
CA GLY A 92 5.13 -20.35 -1.20
C GLY A 92 4.62 -20.21 0.24
N LEU A 93 4.73 -19.02 0.84
CA LEU A 93 4.10 -18.67 2.11
C LEU A 93 3.00 -17.62 1.85
N ASP A 94 1.93 -18.03 1.17
CA ASP A 94 0.89 -17.10 0.74
C ASP A 94 -0.07 -16.77 1.91
N PRO A 95 -0.14 -15.51 2.40
CA PRO A 95 -1.11 -15.13 3.41
C PRO A 95 -2.55 -15.07 2.87
N THR A 96 -2.77 -15.31 1.58
CA THR A 96 -4.09 -15.21 0.94
C THR A 96 -4.81 -16.57 0.79
N PRO A 97 -6.16 -16.61 0.62
CA PRO A 97 -7.09 -15.46 0.62
C PRO A 97 -7.19 -14.77 1.98
N ILE A 98 -7.55 -13.48 1.99
CA ILE A 98 -7.96 -12.76 3.21
C ILE A 98 -9.49 -12.69 3.22
N HIS A 99 -10.12 -13.34 4.20
CA HIS A 99 -11.58 -13.46 4.27
C HIS A 99 -12.26 -12.18 4.76
N PRO A 100 -13.56 -11.94 4.45
CA PRO A 100 -14.32 -10.82 5.00
C PRO A 100 -14.20 -10.71 6.53
N ASN A 101 -13.90 -9.50 7.02
CA ASN A 101 -13.60 -9.19 8.44
C ASN A 101 -12.41 -9.97 9.05
N GLU A 102 -11.48 -10.43 8.21
CA GLU A 102 -10.19 -10.96 8.66
C GLU A 102 -9.11 -9.88 8.54
N ALA A 103 -8.36 -9.68 9.62
CA ALA A 103 -7.12 -8.92 9.67
C ALA A 103 -5.93 -9.87 9.49
N VAL A 104 -5.05 -9.59 8.54
CA VAL A 104 -3.88 -10.43 8.23
C VAL A 104 -2.62 -9.58 8.21
N GLY A 105 -1.52 -10.14 8.74
CA GLY A 105 -0.21 -9.49 8.84
C GLY A 105 0.79 -10.37 9.59
N SER A 106 2.08 -10.18 9.29
CA SER A 106 3.18 -10.80 10.01
C SER A 106 3.46 -10.01 11.29
N VAL A 107 2.99 -10.54 12.42
CA VAL A 107 3.19 -9.92 13.74
C VAL A 107 4.20 -10.72 14.55
N SER A 108 5.17 -10.02 15.13
CA SER A 108 6.26 -10.56 15.92
C SER A 108 6.52 -9.69 17.14
N SER A 109 6.84 -10.33 18.27
CA SER A 109 7.33 -9.67 19.49
C SER A 109 8.87 -9.54 19.52
N GLY A 110 9.55 -9.90 18.43
CA GLY A 110 10.99 -9.69 18.26
C GLY A 110 11.29 -8.33 17.63
N PRO A 111 12.55 -7.85 17.64
CA PRO A 111 12.89 -6.52 17.11
C PRO A 111 12.73 -6.45 15.57
N PRO A 112 11.94 -5.50 15.02
CA PRO A 112 11.08 -4.56 15.74
C PRO A 112 9.74 -5.17 16.19
N ASP A 113 9.39 -4.95 17.46
CA ASP A 113 8.12 -5.41 18.01
C ASP A 113 6.98 -4.61 17.37
N ASN A 114 6.07 -5.30 16.69
CA ASN A 114 4.90 -4.71 16.04
C ASN A 114 3.58 -5.24 16.64
N THR A 115 3.61 -5.89 17.80
CA THR A 115 2.40 -6.43 18.48
C THR A 115 1.37 -5.35 18.80
N LEU A 116 1.77 -4.09 18.89
CA LEU A 116 0.88 -2.95 19.08
C LEU A 116 -0.17 -2.83 17.97
N LEU A 117 0.09 -3.32 16.75
CA LEU A 117 -0.88 -3.38 15.65
C LEU A 117 -2.17 -4.11 16.07
N LEU A 118 -2.06 -5.14 16.92
CA LEU A 118 -3.20 -5.93 17.38
C LEU A 118 -4.20 -5.10 18.22
N SER A 119 -3.76 -3.97 18.78
CA SER A 119 -4.62 -3.09 19.60
C SER A 119 -5.72 -2.37 18.81
N ARG A 120 -5.65 -2.37 17.48
CA ARG A 120 -6.62 -1.72 16.59
C ARG A 120 -7.49 -2.69 15.79
N VAL A 121 -7.36 -4.00 16.03
CA VAL A 121 -8.31 -5.00 15.52
C VAL A 121 -9.63 -4.80 16.26
N LEU A 122 -10.72 -4.60 15.51
CA LEU A 122 -12.01 -4.23 16.09
C LEU A 122 -12.79 -5.47 16.57
N PRO A 123 -13.75 -5.29 17.50
CA PRO A 123 -14.70 -6.35 17.83
C PRO A 123 -15.42 -6.87 16.57
N GLY A 124 -15.50 -8.20 16.43
CA GLY A 124 -16.09 -8.85 15.27
C GLY A 124 -15.12 -9.14 14.12
N GLU A 125 -13.88 -8.69 14.23
CA GLU A 125 -12.80 -9.04 13.30
C GLU A 125 -12.00 -10.23 13.85
N SER A 126 -11.59 -11.12 12.95
CA SER A 126 -10.61 -12.17 13.26
C SER A 126 -9.22 -11.68 12.91
N PHE A 127 -8.19 -12.21 13.59
CA PHE A 127 -6.80 -11.97 13.23
C PHE A 127 -6.11 -13.28 12.89
N ARG A 128 -5.42 -13.31 11.74
CA ARG A 128 -4.52 -14.39 11.36
C ARG A 128 -3.11 -13.86 11.20
N ASN A 129 -2.21 -14.35 12.04
CA ASN A 129 -0.79 -14.06 11.92
C ASN A 129 -0.23 -14.80 10.71
N SER A 130 0.34 -14.06 9.76
CA SER A 130 0.97 -14.64 8.58
C SER A 130 2.44 -14.97 8.78
N SER A 131 3.05 -14.62 9.92
CA SER A 131 4.47 -14.84 10.18
C SER A 131 4.89 -16.30 9.91
N PRO A 132 6.01 -16.54 9.20
CA PRO A 132 7.02 -15.58 8.78
C PRO A 132 6.74 -14.87 7.43
N ALA A 133 5.55 -15.06 6.84
CA ALA A 133 5.16 -14.41 5.60
C ALA A 133 4.85 -12.91 5.79
N GLN A 134 5.89 -12.10 5.74
CA GLN A 134 5.79 -10.64 5.65
C GLN A 134 5.34 -10.24 4.25
N PHE A 135 4.35 -9.35 4.15
CA PHE A 135 3.84 -8.84 2.88
C PHE A 135 3.80 -7.31 2.79
N LEU A 136 3.61 -6.56 3.89
CA LEU A 136 3.71 -5.10 3.90
C LEU A 136 5.01 -4.69 4.57
N ALA A 137 6.00 -4.36 3.73
CA ALA A 137 7.32 -3.96 4.16
C ALA A 137 7.66 -2.55 3.67
N PHE A 138 8.74 -1.99 4.23
CA PHE A 138 9.34 -0.78 3.68
C PHE A 138 10.85 -0.83 3.80
N THR A 139 11.51 0.00 3.00
CA THR A 139 12.87 0.47 3.28
C THR A 139 12.81 1.93 3.69
N VAL A 140 13.45 2.28 4.80
CA VAL A 140 13.72 3.67 5.20
C VAL A 140 15.22 3.92 5.09
N ARG A 141 15.62 4.99 4.40
CA ARG A 141 17.05 5.29 4.20
C ARG A 141 17.29 6.77 4.05
N ARG A 142 18.55 7.17 4.27
CA ARG A 142 19.02 8.51 3.93
C ARG A 142 19.09 8.67 2.41
N THR A 143 18.61 9.81 1.92
CA THR A 143 18.58 10.15 0.48
C THR A 143 19.32 11.45 0.17
N GLY A 144 19.53 12.30 1.17
CA GLY A 144 20.32 13.52 1.09
C GLY A 144 21.64 13.38 1.84
N THR A 145 21.81 14.21 2.87
CA THR A 145 22.92 14.14 3.82
C THR A 145 22.85 12.90 4.70
N ASN A 146 24.02 12.39 5.05
CA ASN A 146 24.13 11.21 5.91
C ASN A 146 24.01 11.53 7.40
N THR A 147 23.69 12.79 7.76
CA THR A 147 23.74 13.31 9.12
C THR A 147 22.39 13.81 9.65
N PHE A 148 21.33 13.77 8.85
CA PHE A 148 20.02 14.29 9.24
C PHE A 148 19.47 13.62 10.53
N THR A 149 19.02 14.44 11.46
CA THR A 149 18.31 14.06 12.68
C THR A 149 17.11 14.98 12.83
N GLY A 150 15.96 14.43 13.22
CA GLY A 150 14.71 15.17 13.37
C GLY A 150 13.52 14.40 12.84
N ASP A 151 12.37 15.07 12.82
CA ASP A 151 11.11 14.48 12.44
C ASP A 151 10.89 14.55 10.93
N VAL A 152 10.42 13.44 10.36
CA VAL A 152 10.04 13.33 8.95
C VAL A 152 8.63 12.79 8.87
N VAL A 153 7.77 13.47 8.12
CA VAL A 153 6.42 12.98 7.82
C VAL A 153 6.46 12.29 6.47
N PHE A 154 5.97 11.06 6.42
CA PHE A 154 5.74 10.32 5.19
C PHE A 154 4.26 10.28 4.88
N ASP A 155 3.85 10.80 3.73
CA ASP A 155 2.49 10.59 3.21
C ASP A 155 2.50 9.32 2.37
N VAL A 156 1.77 8.30 2.81
CA VAL A 156 1.75 6.97 2.19
C VAL A 156 0.40 6.74 1.54
N THR A 157 0.42 6.22 0.31
CA THR A 157 -0.77 5.74 -0.39
C THR A 157 -0.66 4.25 -0.63
N THR A 158 -1.72 3.52 -0.31
CA THR A 158 -1.88 2.11 -0.65
C THR A 158 -3.09 1.95 -1.56
N THR A 159 -2.88 1.35 -2.73
CA THR A 159 -3.93 1.05 -3.71
C THR A 159 -4.09 -0.45 -3.83
N LEU A 160 -5.27 -0.97 -3.50
CA LEU A 160 -5.64 -2.38 -3.63
C LEU A 160 -6.90 -2.49 -4.49
N GLY A 161 -6.79 -3.08 -5.67
CA GLY A 161 -7.89 -3.11 -6.64
C GLY A 161 -8.33 -1.69 -7.01
N ALA A 162 -9.62 -1.38 -6.87
CA ALA A 162 -10.18 -0.04 -7.09
C ALA A 162 -10.32 0.78 -5.81
N ASP A 163 -9.69 0.41 -4.70
CA ASP A 163 -9.77 1.11 -3.43
C ASP A 163 -8.40 1.68 -3.02
N VAL A 164 -8.43 2.85 -2.38
CA VAL A 164 -7.22 3.60 -1.97
C VAL A 164 -7.31 3.97 -0.49
N ALA A 165 -6.20 3.80 0.22
CA ALA A 165 -6.02 4.30 1.57
C ALA A 165 -4.82 5.25 1.60
N THR A 166 -5.00 6.45 2.15
CA THR A 166 -3.94 7.44 2.32
C THR A 166 -3.77 7.75 3.81
N PHE A 167 -2.54 7.76 4.28
CA PHE A 167 -2.21 7.97 5.69
C PHE A 167 -0.83 8.60 5.87
N GLN A 168 -0.56 9.05 7.09
CA GLN A 168 0.73 9.66 7.45
C GLN A 168 1.48 8.78 8.43
N MET A 169 2.80 8.71 8.28
CA MET A 169 3.72 8.12 9.25
C MET A 169 4.72 9.19 9.69
N VAL A 170 4.83 9.41 10.99
CA VAL A 170 5.84 10.30 11.59
C VAL A 170 7.05 9.45 11.98
N ALA A 171 8.22 9.81 11.45
CA ALA A 171 9.47 9.17 11.78
C ALA A 171 10.38 10.11 12.57
N HIS A 172 10.72 9.70 13.79
CA HIS A 172 11.75 10.35 14.59
C HIS A 172 13.11 9.77 14.18
N VAL A 173 13.83 10.49 13.32
CA VAL A 173 15.10 10.03 12.75
C VAL A 173 16.26 10.49 13.63
N SER A 174 17.12 9.56 14.01
CA SER A 174 18.33 9.82 14.78
C SER A 174 19.57 9.19 14.14
N LEU A 175 20.75 9.62 14.59
CA LEU A 175 22.02 8.96 14.28
C LEU A 175 22.28 7.86 15.31
N GLY A 176 22.67 6.69 14.84
CA GLY A 176 23.03 5.57 15.71
C GLY A 176 23.18 4.27 14.94
N ASP A 177 23.35 3.19 15.69
CA ASP A 177 23.26 1.83 15.16
C ASP A 177 21.84 1.54 14.66
N PHE A 178 21.72 0.57 13.75
CA PHE A 178 20.45 0.20 13.15
C PHE A 178 19.42 -0.20 14.22
N ALA A 179 18.41 0.64 14.40
CA ALA A 179 17.30 0.36 15.30
C ALA A 179 16.01 0.96 14.75
N ILE A 180 14.91 0.23 14.93
CA ILE A 180 13.57 0.70 14.61
C ILE A 180 12.58 0.23 15.67
N SER A 181 11.62 1.07 16.03
CA SER A 181 10.54 0.74 16.96
C SER A 181 9.26 1.48 16.59
N PHE A 182 8.12 0.91 16.99
CA PHE A 182 6.78 1.37 16.63
C PHE A 182 5.99 1.77 17.88
N PRO A 183 6.14 3.02 18.37
CA PRO A 183 5.51 3.46 19.61
C PRO A 183 4.00 3.70 19.50
N HIS A 184 3.47 3.87 18.29
CA HIS A 184 2.05 4.16 18.07
C HIS A 184 1.51 3.51 16.80
N VAL A 185 0.20 3.27 16.80
CA VAL A 185 -0.54 2.70 15.68
C VAL A 185 -1.87 3.42 15.45
N ALA A 186 -2.25 3.49 14.19
CA ALA A 186 -3.52 4.05 13.75
C ALA A 186 -4.24 3.06 12.81
N ARG A 187 -5.45 3.44 12.42
CA ARG A 187 -6.27 2.71 11.46
C ARG A 187 -6.86 3.68 10.44
N VAL A 188 -6.87 3.30 9.18
CA VAL A 188 -7.49 4.06 8.09
C VAL A 188 -8.33 3.14 7.23
N SER A 189 -9.50 3.62 6.81
CA SER A 189 -10.34 2.92 5.85
C SER A 189 -10.03 3.36 4.43
N SER A 190 -10.08 2.41 3.50
CA SER A 190 -10.00 2.71 2.09
C SER A 190 -11.25 3.45 1.61
N VAL A 191 -11.08 4.21 0.54
CA VAL A 191 -12.17 4.78 -0.23
C VAL A 191 -12.07 4.33 -1.67
N PRO A 192 -13.19 4.15 -2.39
CA PRO A 192 -13.15 3.84 -3.80
C PRO A 192 -12.38 4.90 -4.57
N LEU A 193 -11.48 4.46 -5.45
CA LEU A 193 -10.78 5.30 -6.39
C LEU A 193 -11.82 5.88 -7.35
N VAL A 194 -12.17 7.15 -7.17
CA VAL A 194 -13.08 7.83 -8.09
C VAL A 194 -12.33 7.99 -9.42
N THR A 195 -12.47 7.01 -10.29
CA THR A 195 -12.08 7.18 -11.69
C THR A 195 -13.12 8.15 -12.26
N PRO A 196 -12.76 9.37 -12.68
CA PRO A 196 -13.73 10.26 -13.31
C PRO A 196 -14.38 9.47 -14.44
N ALA A 197 -15.71 9.30 -14.38
CA ALA A 197 -16.45 8.60 -15.41
C ALA A 197 -16.00 9.17 -16.74
N GLN A 198 -15.32 8.37 -17.56
CA GLN A 198 -15.03 8.79 -18.91
C GLN A 198 -16.37 9.20 -19.49
N VAL A 199 -16.47 10.47 -19.89
CA VAL A 199 -17.67 11.00 -20.51
C VAL A 199 -18.00 10.05 -21.64
N THR A 200 -19.02 9.22 -21.44
CA THR A 200 -19.48 8.29 -22.47
C THR A 200 -19.84 9.14 -23.69
N SER A 201 -19.73 8.59 -24.89
CA SER A 201 -19.99 9.30 -26.15
C SER A 201 -21.24 10.19 -26.08
N TRP A 202 -22.28 9.77 -25.33
CA TRP A 202 -23.46 10.56 -25.02
C TRP A 202 -23.24 11.88 -24.28
N GLY A 203 -22.35 11.94 -23.30
CA GLY A 203 -22.02 13.18 -22.59
C GLY A 203 -21.25 14.16 -23.48
N ARG A 204 -20.38 13.67 -24.37
CA ARG A 204 -19.68 14.48 -25.39
C ARG A 204 -20.65 14.99 -26.46
N ILE A 205 -21.62 14.17 -26.86
CA ILE A 205 -22.68 14.55 -27.80
C ILE A 205 -23.55 15.66 -27.19
N LYS A 206 -23.91 15.59 -25.91
CA LYS A 206 -24.71 16.64 -25.24
C LYS A 206 -24.00 18.00 -25.17
N THR A 207 -22.67 18.03 -25.05
CA THR A 207 -21.89 19.28 -25.12
C THR A 207 -21.79 19.88 -26.52
N LEU A 208 -22.05 19.11 -27.58
CA LEU A 208 -22.07 19.60 -28.97
C LEU A 208 -23.42 20.21 -29.38
N TYR A 209 -24.46 20.05 -28.55
CA TYR A 209 -25.81 20.58 -28.77
C TYR A 209 -26.19 21.71 -27.78
N ARG A 210 -25.20 22.32 -27.13
CA ARG A 210 -25.33 23.60 -26.42
C ARG A 210 -24.50 24.65 -27.14
#